data_AF-A0A7J7JB82-F1
#
_entry.id   AF-A0A7J7JB82-F1
#
_cell.length_a   1.000
_cell.length_b   1.000
_cell.length_c   1.000
_cell.angle_alpha   90.00
_cell.angle_beta   90.00
_cell.angle_gamma   90.00
#
_symmetry.space_group_name_H-M   'P 1'
#
loop_
_entity.id
_entity.type
_entity.pdbx_description
1 polymer ?
#
loop_
_entity_poly.entity_id
_entity_poly.type
_entity_poly.pdbx_seq_one_letter_code
_entity_poly.pdbx_strand_id
1 'polypeptide(L)'
;MFQARARSGSKLTVVYDAEGKEIEAESREDEEQNVKLDETIDLLLAAGYFRARIKGLSAFDKIVGGMTWCITTCNFDVEVDLLFQESSTIGQKIALVEKIVAVLPRMKCPYRIEPHQIQGMDFIRIYPVVQWLVKRAIATREEMGDFNRLFAVSQFNKHNKLPEDERFQANKLTSMTNLQNIKRTYGPRRKYRRLQPLSDADEEVRVQSTLLEYGRRHAVSRHGDSETQSKQSEDGSAGMTEVKVDTAKEEQRIKELMGSMTSTESQLGSSVTASKVGSMVFMQSEEIKKASEEYVQKVSDCAYN
;
A
#
# COMPACT_ATOMS: atom_id res chain seq x y z
N MET A 1 -9.17 39.32 -72.97
CA MET A 1 -8.78 37.97 -73.40
C MET A 1 -8.02 37.31 -72.25
N PHE A 2 -8.70 36.62 -71.33
CA PHE A 2 -8.11 35.60 -70.43
C PHE A 2 -9.26 34.81 -69.83
N GLN A 3 -9.45 33.59 -70.34
CA GLN A 3 -10.53 32.66 -70.00
C GLN A 3 -10.04 31.78 -68.84
N ALA A 4 -10.79 31.75 -67.73
CA ALA A 4 -10.48 30.89 -66.59
C ALA A 4 -10.74 29.42 -66.95
N ARG A 5 -9.68 28.60 -66.91
CA ARG A 5 -9.71 27.17 -67.25
C ARG A 5 -10.16 26.39 -66.01
N ALA A 6 -11.42 25.97 -65.98
CA ALA A 6 -11.94 25.08 -64.95
C ALA A 6 -11.22 23.72 -65.02
N ARG A 7 -10.75 23.23 -63.87
CA ARG A 7 -10.09 21.93 -63.73
C ARG A 7 -11.10 20.80 -63.90
N SER A 8 -10.79 19.89 -64.82
CA SER A 8 -11.53 18.66 -65.10
C SER A 8 -11.45 17.72 -63.89
N GLY A 9 -12.56 17.56 -63.16
CA GLY A 9 -12.72 16.48 -62.19
C GLY A 9 -12.97 15.15 -62.90
N SER A 10 -12.24 14.11 -62.53
CA SER A 10 -12.46 12.74 -63.01
C SER A 10 -13.82 12.25 -62.52
N LYS A 11 -14.75 12.00 -63.45
CA LYS A 11 -16.06 11.41 -63.14
C LYS A 11 -15.87 9.95 -62.73
N LEU A 12 -16.52 9.57 -61.63
CA LEU A 12 -16.75 8.20 -61.19
C LEU A 12 -17.36 7.37 -62.33
N THR A 13 -16.97 6.10 -62.41
CA THR A 13 -17.52 5.10 -63.33
C THR A 13 -19.01 4.93 -63.09
N VAL A 14 -19.82 5.54 -63.95
CA VAL A 14 -21.29 5.37 -63.99
C VAL A 14 -21.60 4.02 -64.62
N VAL A 15 -22.30 3.16 -63.90
CA VAL A 15 -22.82 1.88 -64.42
C VAL A 15 -24.19 2.16 -65.05
N TYR A 16 -24.37 1.69 -66.29
CA TYR A 16 -25.59 1.89 -67.07
C TYR A 16 -26.38 0.57 -67.13
N ASP A 17 -27.69 0.64 -66.97
CA ASP A 17 -28.60 -0.48 -67.25
C ASP A 17 -28.68 -0.78 -68.76
N ALA A 18 -29.23 -1.94 -69.13
CA ALA A 18 -29.43 -2.37 -70.52
C ALA A 18 -30.25 -1.38 -71.40
N GLU A 19 -30.92 -0.41 -70.78
CA GLU A 19 -31.71 0.64 -71.42
C GLU A 19 -31.06 2.04 -71.37
N GLY A 20 -29.78 2.14 -70.97
CA GLY A 20 -28.99 3.36 -71.06
C GLY A 20 -29.34 4.44 -70.04
N LYS A 21 -30.02 4.09 -68.95
CA LYS A 21 -30.30 4.99 -67.83
C LYS A 21 -29.19 4.86 -66.77
N GLU A 22 -28.73 5.99 -66.26
CA GLU A 22 -27.77 6.04 -65.15
C GLU A 22 -28.40 5.40 -63.91
N ILE A 23 -27.78 4.35 -63.37
CA ILE A 23 -28.17 3.77 -62.09
C ILE A 23 -27.28 4.39 -61.02
N GLU A 24 -27.87 5.17 -60.11
CA GLU A 24 -27.22 5.53 -58.84
C GLU A 24 -27.27 4.30 -57.90
N ALA A 25 -26.43 3.31 -58.15
CA ALA A 25 -26.28 2.15 -57.28
C ALA A 25 -24.98 2.30 -56.46
N GLU A 26 -25.09 2.80 -55.21
CA GLU A 26 -24.24 2.47 -54.02
C GLU A 26 -24.26 3.53 -52.89
N SER A 27 -25.03 4.61 -52.95
CA SER A 27 -24.94 5.66 -51.91
C SER A 27 -25.40 5.26 -50.50
N ARG A 28 -26.26 4.22 -50.37
CA ARG A 28 -26.84 3.81 -49.08
C ARG A 28 -25.92 2.99 -48.18
N GLU A 29 -25.14 2.08 -48.74
CA GLU A 29 -24.25 1.22 -47.93
C GLU A 29 -23.09 2.03 -47.35
N ASP A 30 -22.62 3.05 -48.08
CA ASP A 30 -21.61 4.00 -47.62
C ASP A 30 -22.09 4.86 -46.43
N GLU A 31 -23.38 5.22 -46.38
CA GLU A 31 -23.94 5.99 -45.26
C GLU A 31 -23.94 5.18 -43.95
N GLU A 32 -24.39 3.92 -44.00
CA GLU A 32 -24.39 3.04 -42.83
C GLU A 32 -22.97 2.73 -42.33
N GLN A 33 -22.03 2.52 -43.24
CA GLN A 33 -20.61 2.32 -42.93
C GLN A 33 -19.98 3.55 -42.28
N ASN A 34 -20.31 4.76 -42.75
CA ASN A 34 -19.82 6.01 -42.17
C ASN A 34 -20.39 6.26 -40.76
N VAL A 35 -21.67 5.96 -40.52
CA VAL A 35 -22.25 6.04 -39.18
C VAL A 35 -21.52 5.08 -38.23
N LYS A 36 -21.23 3.85 -38.67
CA LYS A 36 -20.47 2.87 -37.86
C LYS A 36 -19.02 3.30 -37.63
N LEU A 37 -18.39 3.93 -38.61
CA LEU A 37 -17.05 4.50 -38.44
C LEU A 37 -17.03 5.55 -37.33
N ASP A 38 -17.97 6.49 -37.35
CA ASP A 38 -18.06 7.55 -36.33
C ASP A 38 -18.33 6.97 -34.94
N GLU A 39 -19.26 6.00 -34.82
CA GLU A 39 -19.49 5.28 -33.56
C GLU A 39 -18.22 4.56 -33.06
N THR A 40 -17.45 3.96 -33.97
CA THR A 40 -16.20 3.29 -33.62
C THR A 40 -15.14 4.28 -33.15
N ILE A 41 -15.04 5.44 -33.80
CA ILE A 41 -14.14 6.52 -33.41
C ILE A 41 -14.51 7.04 -32.01
N ASP A 42 -15.79 7.26 -31.75
CA ASP A 42 -16.26 7.73 -30.44
C ASP A 42 -15.96 6.73 -29.33
N LEU A 43 -16.14 5.43 -29.57
CA LEU A 43 -15.74 4.38 -28.63
C LEU A 43 -14.24 4.40 -28.34
N LEU A 44 -13.40 4.56 -29.37
CA LEU A 44 -11.94 4.65 -29.21
C LEU A 44 -11.53 5.91 -28.46
N LEU A 45 -12.20 7.04 -28.70
CA LEU A 45 -11.97 8.29 -27.97
C LEU A 45 -12.35 8.15 -26.50
N ALA A 46 -13.49 7.52 -26.21
CA ALA A 46 -13.92 7.22 -24.84
C ALA A 46 -12.94 6.29 -24.11
N ALA A 47 -12.30 5.35 -24.82
CA ALA A 47 -11.26 4.48 -24.28
C ALA A 47 -9.94 5.21 -23.97
N GLY A 48 -9.69 6.36 -24.60
CA GLY A 48 -8.48 7.17 -24.43
C GLY A 48 -7.53 7.22 -25.64
N TYR A 49 -7.96 6.73 -26.81
CA TYR A 49 -7.18 6.79 -28.05
C TYR A 49 -7.46 8.09 -28.83
N PHE A 50 -6.75 9.17 -28.49
CA PHE A 50 -6.99 10.51 -29.06
C PHE A 50 -6.55 10.69 -30.52
N ARG A 51 -5.68 9.81 -31.05
CA ARG A 51 -5.21 9.88 -32.44
C ARG A 51 -6.35 9.69 -33.46
N ALA A 52 -7.45 9.06 -33.07
CA ALA A 52 -8.63 8.91 -33.93
C ALA A 52 -9.27 10.26 -34.33
N ARG A 53 -9.07 11.33 -33.56
CA ARG A 53 -9.65 12.66 -33.83
C ARG A 53 -8.89 13.47 -34.89
N ILE A 54 -7.72 13.02 -35.33
CA ILE A 54 -6.89 13.77 -36.28
C ILE A 54 -7.57 13.80 -37.66
N LYS A 55 -7.91 15.00 -38.15
CA LYS A 55 -8.66 15.22 -39.40
C LYS A 55 -7.87 14.92 -40.68
N GLY A 56 -6.56 14.67 -40.57
CA GLY A 56 -5.68 14.28 -41.69
C GLY A 56 -5.34 12.80 -41.75
N LEU A 57 -5.85 11.98 -40.83
CA LEU A 57 -5.57 10.54 -40.78
C LEU A 57 -6.64 9.75 -41.55
N SER A 58 -6.23 8.74 -42.32
CA SER A 58 -7.17 7.87 -43.04
C SER A 58 -8.05 7.10 -42.05
N ALA A 59 -9.28 6.76 -42.44
CA ALA A 59 -10.19 5.95 -41.62
C ALA A 59 -9.56 4.60 -41.24
N PHE A 60 -8.86 3.97 -42.19
CA PHE A 60 -8.07 2.76 -41.94
C PHE A 60 -7.05 2.95 -40.83
N ASP A 61 -6.20 3.98 -40.91
CA ASP A 61 -5.12 4.18 -39.92
C ASP A 61 -5.68 4.54 -38.53
N LYS A 62 -6.82 5.24 -38.46
CA LYS A 62 -7.53 5.51 -37.20
C LYS A 62 -7.99 4.21 -36.52
N ILE A 63 -8.64 3.32 -37.28
CA ILE A 63 -9.20 2.07 -36.77
C ILE A 63 -8.11 1.06 -36.45
N VAL A 64 -7.19 0.82 -37.39
CA VAL A 64 -6.07 -0.10 -37.21
C VAL A 64 -5.17 0.36 -36.05
N GLY A 65 -4.86 1.67 -36.00
CA GLY A 65 -4.12 2.25 -34.89
C GLY A 65 -4.85 2.11 -33.55
N GLY A 66 -6.18 2.27 -33.54
CA GLY A 66 -7.02 2.03 -32.37
C GLY A 66 -7.02 0.57 -31.92
N MET A 67 -7.17 -0.38 -32.85
CA MET A 67 -7.10 -1.81 -32.56
C MET A 67 -5.76 -2.21 -31.98
N THR A 68 -4.65 -1.77 -32.58
CA THR A 68 -3.30 -2.05 -32.04
C THR A 68 -3.09 -1.41 -30.68
N TRP A 69 -3.60 -0.19 -30.46
CA TRP A 69 -3.58 0.44 -29.14
C TRP A 69 -4.34 -0.37 -28.08
N CYS A 70 -5.53 -0.89 -28.41
CA CYS A 70 -6.26 -1.77 -27.49
C CYS A 70 -5.48 -3.06 -27.19
N ILE A 71 -4.83 -3.66 -28.18
CA ILE A 71 -4.05 -4.90 -28.01
C ILE A 71 -2.82 -4.66 -27.11
N THR A 72 -2.07 -3.59 -27.38
CA THR A 72 -0.90 -3.21 -26.56
C THR A 72 -1.30 -2.87 -25.13
N THR A 73 -2.45 -2.22 -24.93
CA THR A 73 -3.02 -1.96 -23.59
C THR A 73 -3.41 -3.27 -22.87
N CYS A 74 -3.77 -4.31 -23.61
CA CYS A 74 -4.03 -5.65 -23.04
C CYS A 74 -2.75 -6.46 -22.76
N ASN A 75 -1.57 -5.84 -22.85
CA ASN A 75 -0.26 -6.45 -22.56
C ASN A 75 0.11 -7.61 -23.50
N PHE A 76 -0.42 -7.58 -24.73
CA PHE A 76 -0.02 -8.46 -25.81
C PHE A 76 0.95 -7.74 -26.74
N ASP A 77 2.12 -8.34 -26.96
CA ASP A 77 3.12 -7.78 -27.85
C ASP A 77 2.69 -7.96 -29.30
N VAL A 78 2.38 -6.83 -29.91
CA VAL A 78 2.30 -6.69 -31.36
C VAL A 78 3.56 -5.95 -31.75
N GLU A 79 4.57 -6.67 -32.25
CA GLU A 79 5.73 -6.08 -32.93
C GLU A 79 5.27 -5.43 -34.24
N VAL A 80 4.64 -4.27 -34.09
CA VAL A 80 4.30 -3.36 -35.15
C VAL A 80 4.94 -2.05 -34.76
N ASP A 81 5.93 -1.66 -35.55
CA ASP A 81 6.48 -0.32 -35.56
C ASP A 81 5.36 0.63 -35.99
N LEU A 82 4.52 1.02 -35.03
CA LEU A 82 3.45 2.02 -35.15
C LEU A 82 4.02 3.45 -35.22
N LEU A 83 5.31 3.58 -35.52
CA LEU A 83 5.90 4.85 -35.94
C LEU A 83 5.29 5.19 -37.28
N PHE A 84 4.33 6.13 -37.21
CA PHE A 84 3.65 6.76 -38.33
C PHE A 84 4.62 6.97 -39.51
N GLN A 85 4.45 6.15 -40.55
CA GLN A 85 4.97 6.44 -41.87
C GLN A 85 3.78 6.88 -42.71
N GLU A 86 3.77 8.16 -43.08
CA GLU A 86 2.73 8.84 -43.84
C GLU A 86 2.43 8.17 -45.21
N SER A 87 3.31 7.26 -45.64
CA SER A 87 3.17 6.42 -46.83
C SER A 87 3.55 4.95 -46.58
N SER A 88 2.99 4.29 -45.55
CA SER A 88 3.14 2.82 -45.46
C SER A 88 2.64 2.18 -46.76
N THR A 89 3.48 1.36 -47.38
CA THR A 89 3.14 0.65 -48.60
C THR A 89 1.94 -0.26 -48.36
N ILE A 90 1.10 -0.49 -49.37
CA ILE A 90 -0.11 -1.32 -49.24
C ILE A 90 0.22 -2.71 -48.66
N GLY A 91 1.38 -3.28 -49.01
CA GLY A 91 1.87 -4.56 -48.48
C GLY A 91 2.20 -4.52 -46.98
N GLN A 92 2.75 -3.42 -46.47
CA GLN A 92 2.96 -3.24 -45.03
C GLN A 92 1.64 -3.12 -44.26
N LYS A 93 0.64 -2.42 -44.85
CA LYS A 93 -0.70 -2.33 -44.25
C LYS A 93 -1.38 -3.70 -44.17
N ILE A 94 -1.26 -4.51 -45.23
CA ILE A 94 -1.79 -5.88 -45.25
C ILE A 94 -1.11 -6.75 -44.19
N ALA A 95 0.22 -6.76 -44.15
CA ALA A 95 0.97 -7.55 -43.18
C ALA A 95 0.66 -7.14 -41.72
N LEU A 96 0.43 -5.85 -41.48
CA LEU A 96 0.02 -5.33 -40.17
C LEU A 96 -1.35 -5.86 -39.77
N VAL A 97 -2.33 -5.80 -40.68
CA VAL A 97 -3.68 -6.30 -40.44
C VAL A 97 -3.66 -7.81 -40.17
N GLU A 98 -2.90 -8.59 -40.94
CA GLU A 98 -2.74 -10.03 -40.70
C GLU A 98 -2.19 -10.33 -39.30
N LYS A 99 -1.18 -9.57 -38.84
CA LYS A 99 -0.66 -9.69 -37.47
C LYS A 99 -1.73 -9.39 -36.42
N ILE A 100 -2.55 -8.35 -36.62
CA ILE A 100 -3.65 -8.02 -35.71
C ILE A 100 -4.65 -9.19 -35.64
N VAL A 101 -5.08 -9.69 -36.80
CA VAL A 101 -6.05 -10.79 -36.88
C VAL A 101 -5.50 -12.07 -36.24
N ALA A 102 -4.20 -12.33 -36.36
CA ALA A 102 -3.55 -13.46 -35.70
C ALA A 102 -3.53 -13.37 -34.17
N VAL A 103 -3.58 -12.16 -33.59
CA VAL A 103 -3.59 -11.95 -32.13
C VAL A 103 -5.00 -12.05 -31.53
N LEU A 104 -6.06 -11.74 -32.28
CA LEU A 104 -7.44 -11.78 -31.79
C LEU A 104 -7.86 -13.15 -31.20
N PRO A 105 -7.54 -14.31 -31.82
CA PRO A 105 -7.79 -15.62 -31.24
C PRO A 105 -7.04 -15.86 -29.92
N ARG A 106 -5.80 -15.34 -29.79
CA ARG A 106 -4.99 -15.49 -28.57
C ARG A 106 -5.63 -14.74 -27.39
N MET A 107 -6.30 -13.63 -27.66
CA MET A 107 -7.07 -12.87 -26.66
C MET A 107 -8.46 -13.46 -26.38
N LYS A 108 -8.85 -14.54 -27.07
CA LYS A 108 -10.18 -15.15 -26.99
C LYS A 108 -11.32 -14.19 -27.39
N CYS A 109 -11.11 -13.41 -28.45
CA CYS A 109 -12.18 -12.61 -29.04
C CYS A 109 -13.26 -13.54 -29.64
N PRO A 110 -14.56 -13.35 -29.34
CA PRO A 110 -15.64 -14.17 -29.87
C PRO A 110 -15.97 -13.86 -31.33
N TYR A 111 -15.58 -12.68 -31.81
CA TYR A 111 -15.84 -12.22 -33.17
C TYR A 111 -14.67 -12.56 -34.08
N ARG A 112 -14.97 -13.23 -35.19
CA ARG A 112 -13.97 -13.55 -36.22
C ARG A 112 -14.00 -12.48 -37.30
N ILE A 113 -12.82 -11.99 -37.65
CA ILE A 113 -12.62 -11.07 -38.76
C ILE A 113 -11.50 -11.58 -39.65
N GLU A 114 -11.61 -11.27 -40.93
CA GLU A 114 -10.59 -11.60 -41.92
C GLU A 114 -9.82 -10.34 -42.32
N PRO A 115 -8.54 -10.45 -42.73
CA PRO A 115 -7.74 -9.29 -43.13
C PRO A 115 -8.39 -8.45 -44.24
N HIS A 116 -9.08 -9.11 -45.17
CA HIS A 116 -9.76 -8.43 -46.28
C HIS A 116 -10.87 -7.49 -45.80
N GLN A 117 -11.50 -7.78 -44.65
CA GLN A 117 -12.62 -6.97 -44.12
C GLN A 117 -12.10 -5.65 -43.55
N ILE A 118 -10.93 -5.67 -42.90
CA ILE A 118 -10.28 -4.45 -42.41
C ILE A 118 -9.76 -3.61 -43.57
N GLN A 119 -9.17 -4.24 -44.60
CA GLN A 119 -8.70 -3.53 -45.79
C GLN A 119 -9.86 -2.97 -46.61
N GLY A 120 -10.96 -3.72 -46.73
CA GLY A 120 -12.19 -3.31 -47.41
C GLY A 120 -13.04 -2.31 -46.64
N MET A 121 -12.58 -1.82 -45.48
CA MET A 121 -13.28 -0.83 -44.65
C MET A 121 -14.71 -1.23 -44.27
N ASP A 122 -14.92 -2.53 -43.98
CA ASP A 122 -16.22 -3.04 -43.54
C ASP A 122 -16.43 -2.76 -42.03
N PHE A 123 -16.72 -1.50 -41.71
CA PHE A 123 -16.92 -1.02 -40.34
C PHE A 123 -18.07 -1.72 -39.61
N ILE A 124 -19.09 -2.23 -40.32
CA ILE A 124 -20.18 -3.02 -39.72
C ILE A 124 -19.63 -4.25 -38.99
N ARG A 125 -18.69 -4.98 -39.61
CA ARG A 125 -18.07 -6.17 -39.01
C ARG A 125 -16.92 -5.83 -38.07
N ILE A 126 -16.23 -4.72 -38.30
CA ILE A 126 -15.12 -4.27 -37.45
C ILE A 126 -15.62 -3.73 -36.11
N TYR A 127 -16.74 -3.01 -36.10
CA TYR A 127 -17.34 -2.38 -34.92
C TYR A 127 -17.46 -3.33 -33.71
N PRO A 128 -18.07 -4.53 -33.80
CA PRO A 128 -18.19 -5.44 -32.65
C PRO A 128 -16.83 -5.92 -32.12
N VAL A 129 -15.81 -6.04 -32.99
CA VAL A 129 -14.45 -6.37 -32.54
C VAL A 129 -13.85 -5.21 -31.75
N VAL A 130 -13.96 -3.99 -32.27
CA VAL A 130 -13.44 -2.80 -31.58
C VAL A 130 -14.16 -2.59 -30.25
N GLN A 131 -15.49 -2.75 -30.21
CA GLN A 131 -16.27 -2.67 -28.98
C GLN A 131 -15.79 -3.66 -27.93
N TRP A 132 -15.54 -4.92 -28.33
CA TRP A 132 -15.00 -5.93 -27.43
C TRP A 132 -13.57 -5.60 -26.97
N LEU A 133 -12.72 -5.13 -27.89
CA LEU A 133 -11.35 -4.73 -27.59
C LEU A 133 -11.30 -3.56 -26.60
N VAL A 134 -12.13 -2.53 -26.79
CA VAL A 134 -12.25 -1.38 -25.90
C VAL A 134 -12.71 -1.83 -24.51
N LYS A 135 -13.76 -2.66 -24.44
CA LYS A 135 -14.24 -3.20 -23.16
C LYS A 135 -13.15 -3.98 -22.42
N ARG A 136 -12.40 -4.81 -23.15
CA ARG A 136 -11.28 -5.56 -22.59
C ARG A 136 -10.15 -4.64 -22.14
N ALA A 137 -9.77 -3.65 -22.95
CA ALA A 137 -8.68 -2.71 -22.64
C ALA A 137 -8.99 -1.87 -21.39
N ILE A 138 -10.24 -1.43 -21.21
CA ILE A 138 -10.66 -0.70 -20.01
C ILE A 138 -10.58 -1.60 -18.77
N ALA A 139 -11.08 -2.83 -18.85
CA ALA A 139 -11.01 -3.79 -17.73
C ALA A 139 -9.55 -4.09 -17.34
N THR A 140 -8.67 -4.38 -18.30
CA THR A 140 -7.24 -4.63 -18.03
C THR A 140 -6.57 -3.40 -17.42
N ARG A 141 -6.94 -2.18 -17.86
CA ARG A 141 -6.41 -0.94 -17.30
C ARG A 141 -6.89 -0.68 -15.88
N GLU A 142 -8.11 -1.07 -15.54
CA GLU A 142 -8.63 -1.01 -14.18
C GLU A 142 -7.91 -2.02 -13.27
N GLU A 143 -7.71 -3.25 -13.72
CA GLU A 143 -6.99 -4.30 -12.98
C GLU A 143 -5.50 -3.96 -12.77
N MET A 144 -4.82 -3.45 -13.80
CA MET A 144 -3.38 -3.15 -13.77
C MET A 144 -3.08 -1.71 -13.33
N GLY A 145 -4.10 -0.84 -13.21
CA GLY A 145 -3.93 0.58 -12.94
C GLY A 145 -3.20 0.86 -11.63
N ASP A 146 -3.59 0.15 -10.57
CA ASP A 146 -2.96 0.26 -9.25
C ASP A 146 -1.52 -0.25 -9.27
N PHE A 147 -1.27 -1.39 -9.93
CA PHE A 147 0.07 -1.93 -10.07
C PHE A 147 0.99 -0.97 -10.82
N ASN A 148 0.55 -0.42 -11.95
CA ASN A 148 1.32 0.56 -12.73
C ASN A 148 1.59 1.83 -11.93
N ARG A 149 0.62 2.31 -11.15
CA ARG A 149 0.79 3.48 -10.28
C ARG A 149 1.81 3.20 -9.17
N LEU A 150 1.70 2.07 -8.48
CA LEU A 150 2.64 1.66 -7.44
C LEU A 150 4.05 1.44 -8.00
N PHE A 151 4.14 0.84 -9.19
CA PHE A 151 5.40 0.66 -9.89
C PHE A 151 6.03 2.02 -10.24
N ALA A 152 5.26 2.96 -10.81
CA ALA A 152 5.74 4.30 -11.13
C ALA A 152 6.22 5.06 -9.89
N VAL A 153 5.45 5.03 -8.79
CA VAL A 153 5.85 5.62 -7.51
C VAL A 153 7.12 4.96 -6.96
N SER A 154 7.22 3.63 -7.04
CA SER A 154 8.41 2.89 -6.62
C SER A 154 9.64 3.28 -7.43
N GLN A 155 9.53 3.38 -8.76
CA GLN A 155 10.65 3.80 -9.61
C GLN A 155 11.04 5.26 -9.34
N PHE A 156 10.07 6.13 -9.11
CA PHE A 156 10.33 7.52 -8.75
C PHE A 156 11.07 7.63 -7.41
N ASN A 157 10.57 6.95 -6.38
CA ASN A 157 11.13 6.98 -5.02
C ASN A 157 12.55 6.38 -4.90
N LYS A 158 12.99 5.59 -5.89
CA LYS A 158 14.39 5.09 -5.94
C LYS A 158 15.38 6.20 -6.26
N HIS A 159 15.02 7.11 -7.15
CA HIS A 159 15.93 8.12 -7.69
C HIS A 159 15.64 9.53 -7.19
N ASN A 160 14.43 9.79 -6.70
CA ASN A 160 13.99 11.10 -6.24
C ASN A 160 13.37 10.99 -4.85
N LYS A 161 13.59 12.02 -4.02
CA LYS A 161 12.95 12.20 -2.71
C LYS A 161 12.22 13.53 -2.70
N LEU A 162 11.02 13.57 -2.13
CA LEU A 162 10.34 14.84 -1.92
C LEU A 162 10.94 15.55 -0.69
N PRO A 163 10.94 16.89 -0.65
CA PRO A 163 11.29 17.65 0.56
C PRO A 163 10.43 17.26 1.78
N GLU A 164 9.21 16.79 1.55
CA GLU A 164 8.31 16.28 2.60
C GLU A 164 8.81 14.94 3.18
N ASP A 165 9.39 14.08 2.36
CA ASP A 165 9.95 12.80 2.81
C ASP A 165 11.16 13.00 3.74
N GLU A 166 11.99 14.00 3.47
CA GLU A 166 13.14 14.35 4.31
C GLU A 166 12.69 14.86 5.69
N ARG A 167 11.68 15.74 5.72
CA ARG A 167 11.07 16.21 6.96
C ARG A 167 10.43 15.06 7.75
N PHE A 168 9.74 14.16 7.05
CA PHE A 168 9.16 12.97 7.67
C PHE A 168 10.24 12.06 8.26
N GLN A 169 11.35 11.82 7.55
CA GLN A 169 12.48 11.03 8.08
C GLN A 169 13.12 11.68 9.31
N ALA A 170 13.33 13.00 9.30
CA ALA A 170 13.85 13.72 10.46
C ALA A 170 12.89 13.61 11.67
N ASN A 171 11.59 13.82 11.45
CA ASN A 171 10.58 13.73 12.50
C ASN A 171 10.38 12.29 13.00
N LYS A 172 10.60 11.28 12.15
CA LYS A 172 10.47 9.86 12.50
C LYS A 172 11.44 9.48 13.61
N LEU A 173 12.70 9.92 13.54
CA LEU A 173 13.70 9.65 14.58
C LEU A 173 13.26 10.22 15.93
N THR A 174 12.90 11.51 15.95
CA THR A 174 12.41 12.18 17.17
C THR A 174 11.15 11.52 17.71
N SER A 175 10.22 11.14 16.82
CA SER A 175 8.98 10.45 17.20
C SER A 175 9.25 9.07 17.79
N MET A 176 10.19 8.31 17.25
CA MET A 176 10.59 7.01 17.80
C MET A 176 11.21 7.16 19.19
N THR A 177 12.09 8.13 19.40
CA THR A 177 12.66 8.42 20.72
C THR A 177 11.58 8.83 21.71
N ASN A 178 10.63 9.67 21.30
CA ASN A 178 9.51 10.07 22.14
C ASN A 178 8.62 8.87 22.52
N LEU A 179 8.31 7.98 21.57
CA LEU A 179 7.56 6.75 21.86
C LEU A 179 8.31 5.82 22.82
N GLN A 180 9.62 5.68 22.67
CA GLN A 180 10.45 4.91 23.62
C GLN A 180 10.44 5.55 25.02
N ASN A 181 10.51 6.88 25.10
CA ASN A 181 10.45 7.61 26.36
C ASN A 181 9.07 7.46 27.02
N ILE A 182 7.98 7.59 26.28
CA ILE A 182 6.62 7.35 26.78
C ILE A 182 6.50 5.90 27.29
N LYS A 183 6.98 4.92 26.51
CA LYS A 183 6.95 3.51 26.91
C LYS A 183 7.76 3.26 28.19
N ARG A 184 8.89 3.95 28.40
CA ARG A 184 9.70 3.86 29.62
C ARG A 184 9.04 4.55 30.81
N THR A 185 8.49 5.74 30.61
CA THR A 185 7.89 6.56 31.68
C THR A 185 6.57 5.98 32.18
N TYR A 186 5.72 5.52 31.25
CA TYR A 186 4.40 4.95 31.55
C TYR A 186 4.41 3.41 31.60
N GLY A 187 5.57 2.77 31.41
CA GLY A 187 5.70 1.33 31.59
C GLY A 187 5.45 0.91 33.05
N PRO A 188 4.99 -0.34 33.29
CA PRO A 188 4.76 -0.82 34.64
C PRO A 188 6.09 -0.87 35.42
N ARG A 189 6.26 0.01 36.40
CA ARG A 189 7.42 0.02 37.29
C ARG A 189 7.06 -0.69 38.59
N ARG A 190 7.81 -1.74 38.91
CA ARG A 190 7.68 -2.45 40.18
C ARG A 190 8.18 -1.54 41.31
N LYS A 191 7.28 -1.17 42.23
CA LYS A 191 7.49 -0.34 43.43
C LYS A 191 7.81 -1.12 44.69
N TYR A 192 7.36 -2.36 44.78
CA TYR A 192 7.61 -3.22 45.94
C TYR A 192 8.18 -4.56 45.49
N ARG A 193 9.11 -5.10 46.27
CA ARG A 193 9.72 -6.41 46.05
C ARG A 193 9.46 -7.31 47.25
N ARG A 194 9.11 -8.57 46.97
CA ARG A 194 8.95 -9.60 48.00
C ARG A 194 10.30 -9.99 48.58
N LEU A 195 10.35 -10.11 49.91
CA LEU A 195 11.52 -10.60 50.63
C LEU A 195 11.65 -12.12 50.58
N GLN A 196 10.52 -12.85 50.51
CA GLN A 196 10.48 -14.31 50.49
C GLN A 196 9.50 -14.83 49.42
N PRO A 197 9.78 -15.99 48.81
CA PRO A 197 8.85 -16.65 47.88
C PRO A 197 7.63 -17.20 48.64
N LEU A 198 6.43 -16.76 48.24
CA LEU A 198 5.14 -17.19 48.80
C LEU A 198 4.68 -18.53 48.20
N SER A 199 5.46 -19.59 48.40
CA SER A 199 5.14 -20.94 47.88
C SER A 199 3.86 -21.49 48.51
N ASP A 200 3.67 -21.27 49.82
CA ASP A 200 2.61 -21.91 50.62
C ASP A 200 1.53 -20.93 51.10
N ALA A 201 1.48 -19.72 50.55
CA ALA A 201 0.51 -18.70 50.96
C ALA A 201 -0.83 -18.80 50.22
N ASP A 202 -1.88 -18.36 50.90
CA ASP A 202 -3.24 -18.25 50.35
C ASP A 202 -3.27 -17.46 49.03
N GLU A 203 -4.16 -17.88 48.12
CA GLU A 203 -4.32 -17.28 46.80
C GLU A 203 -4.57 -15.77 46.87
N GLU A 204 -5.37 -15.34 47.84
CA GLU A 204 -5.71 -13.94 48.07
C GLU A 204 -4.47 -13.10 48.41
N VAL A 205 -3.59 -13.61 49.29
CA VAL A 205 -2.31 -12.97 49.66
C VAL A 205 -1.35 -12.91 48.47
N ARG A 206 -1.34 -13.93 47.60
CA ARG A 206 -0.54 -13.93 46.37
C ARG A 206 -1.02 -12.88 45.37
N VAL A 207 -2.33 -12.74 45.20
CA VAL A 207 -2.91 -11.73 44.30
C VAL A 207 -2.62 -10.33 44.85
N GLN A 208 -2.89 -10.08 46.12
CA GLN A 208 -2.67 -8.78 46.76
C GLN A 208 -1.20 -8.37 46.75
N SER A 209 -0.27 -9.30 47.05
CA SER A 209 1.16 -9.03 46.95
C SER A 209 1.61 -8.71 45.53
N THR A 210 1.06 -9.39 44.51
CA THR A 210 1.35 -9.11 43.09
C THR A 210 0.84 -7.75 42.65
N LEU A 211 -0.36 -7.36 43.08
CA LEU A 211 -0.93 -6.04 42.80
C LEU A 211 -0.11 -4.94 43.49
N LEU A 212 0.30 -5.18 44.73
CA LEU A 212 1.09 -4.24 45.50
C LEU A 212 2.47 -4.00 44.87
N GLU A 213 3.07 -5.00 44.19
CA GLU A 213 4.33 -4.84 43.45
C GLU A 213 4.31 -3.68 42.46
N TYR A 214 3.18 -3.40 41.80
CA TYR A 214 3.06 -2.31 40.82
C TYR A 214 2.32 -1.08 41.36
N GLY A 215 1.99 -1.11 42.66
CA GLY A 215 1.32 -0.03 43.39
C GLY A 215 -0.21 -0.16 43.40
N ARG A 216 -0.83 0.47 44.40
CA ARG A 216 -2.27 0.40 44.70
C ARG A 216 -3.20 1.02 43.62
N ARG A 217 -2.68 1.45 42.45
CA ARG A 217 -3.46 2.24 41.47
C ARG A 217 -4.54 1.46 40.70
N HIS A 218 -4.62 0.14 40.87
CA HIS A 218 -5.64 -0.69 40.25
C HIS A 218 -6.66 -1.28 41.22
N ALA A 219 -6.53 -1.02 42.52
CA ALA A 219 -7.52 -1.37 43.51
C ALA A 219 -7.83 -0.11 44.33
N VAL A 220 -9.10 0.26 44.39
CA VAL A 220 -9.66 1.42 45.10
C VAL A 220 -9.76 2.70 44.26
N SER A 221 -10.99 2.87 43.77
CA SER A 221 -11.64 4.08 43.26
C SER A 221 -11.10 5.41 43.82
N ARG A 222 -11.13 6.43 42.96
CA ARG A 222 -11.02 7.86 43.26
C ARG A 222 -11.54 8.22 44.68
N HIS A 223 -10.63 8.57 45.57
CA HIS A 223 -10.89 9.60 46.57
C HIS A 223 -9.84 10.68 46.35
N GLY A 224 -10.23 11.69 45.57
CA GLY A 224 -9.49 12.93 45.48
C GLY A 224 -9.75 13.72 46.74
N ASP A 225 -8.67 14.10 47.43
CA ASP A 225 -8.67 15.25 48.33
C ASP A 225 -9.08 16.49 47.51
N SER A 226 -10.28 16.98 47.76
CA SER A 226 -10.76 18.28 47.26
C SER A 226 -11.77 18.84 48.24
N GLU A 227 -11.28 19.47 49.30
CA GLU A 227 -12.06 20.38 50.14
C GLU A 227 -12.36 21.67 49.34
N THR A 228 -13.59 21.87 48.86
CA THR A 228 -14.32 23.16 48.94
C THR A 228 -15.75 23.08 48.38
N GLN A 229 -16.72 23.30 49.28
CA GLN A 229 -18.10 23.84 49.15
C GLN A 229 -18.87 23.75 47.81
N SER A 230 -20.03 23.07 47.83
CA SER A 230 -21.37 23.67 47.59
C SER A 230 -22.50 22.63 47.70
N LYS A 231 -23.70 23.14 47.98
CA LYS A 231 -24.87 22.47 48.58
C LYS A 231 -25.72 21.61 47.62
N GLN A 232 -26.36 20.60 48.24
CA GLN A 232 -27.71 20.03 47.99
C GLN A 232 -28.05 19.46 46.62
N SER A 233 -28.24 18.13 46.58
CA SER A 233 -29.57 17.53 46.37
C SER A 233 -29.55 16.04 46.74
N GLU A 234 -30.56 15.64 47.51
CA GLU A 234 -30.83 14.32 48.07
C GLU A 234 -31.25 13.32 46.98
N ASP A 235 -30.83 12.05 47.08
CA ASP A 235 -31.73 10.88 47.14
C ASP A 235 -30.97 9.57 47.43
N GLY A 236 -31.58 8.68 48.21
CA GLY A 236 -31.41 7.22 48.05
C GLY A 236 -30.29 6.45 48.79
N SER A 237 -30.65 5.94 49.98
CA SER A 237 -30.58 4.51 50.34
C SER A 237 -29.23 3.82 50.71
N ALA A 238 -28.97 3.79 52.03
CA ALA A 238 -28.76 2.58 52.86
C ALA A 238 -27.71 1.48 52.48
N GLY A 239 -26.68 1.75 51.66
CA GLY A 239 -25.62 0.76 51.33
C GLY A 239 -24.22 1.00 51.91
N MET A 240 -24.02 2.05 52.71
CA MET A 240 -22.70 2.64 52.96
C MET A 240 -21.94 2.08 54.19
N THR A 241 -22.56 1.26 55.04
CA THR A 241 -21.99 0.90 56.35
C THR A 241 -21.19 -0.40 56.34
N GLU A 242 -21.60 -1.42 55.59
CA GLU A 242 -20.89 -2.72 55.55
C GLU A 242 -19.61 -2.66 54.70
N VAL A 243 -19.63 -1.93 53.58
CA VAL A 243 -18.46 -1.74 52.70
C VAL A 243 -17.30 -1.01 53.41
N LYS A 244 -17.60 -0.18 54.42
CA LYS A 244 -16.59 0.55 55.21
C LYS A 244 -15.83 -0.32 56.21
N VAL A 245 -16.44 -1.40 56.71
CA VAL A 245 -15.82 -2.26 57.72
C VAL A 245 -14.84 -3.26 57.08
N ASP A 246 -15.22 -3.83 55.94
CA ASP A 246 -14.35 -4.76 55.21
C ASP A 246 -13.17 -4.05 54.55
N THR A 247 -13.37 -2.82 54.07
CA THR A 247 -12.27 -1.98 53.57
C THR A 247 -11.26 -1.61 54.66
N ALA A 248 -11.69 -1.36 55.90
CA ALA A 248 -10.78 -1.05 57.01
C ALA A 248 -9.93 -2.25 57.45
N LYS A 249 -10.51 -3.46 57.51
CA LYS A 249 -9.78 -4.70 57.82
C LYS A 249 -8.81 -5.08 56.71
N GLU A 250 -9.25 -4.92 55.47
CA GLU A 250 -8.43 -5.15 54.29
C GLU A 250 -7.25 -4.16 54.22
N GLU A 251 -7.46 -2.90 54.58
CA GLU A 251 -6.40 -1.91 54.70
C GLU A 251 -5.37 -2.24 55.78
N GLN A 252 -5.79 -2.87 56.88
CA GLN A 252 -4.88 -3.35 57.93
C GLN A 252 -4.02 -4.53 57.42
N ARG A 253 -4.64 -5.51 56.75
CA ARG A 253 -3.91 -6.63 56.13
C ARG A 253 -2.91 -6.16 55.07
N ILE A 254 -3.30 -5.19 54.25
CA ILE A 254 -2.40 -4.60 53.24
C ILE A 254 -1.26 -3.82 53.90
N LYS A 255 -1.48 -3.15 55.04
CA LYS A 255 -0.41 -2.48 55.81
C LYS A 255 0.61 -3.47 56.39
N GLU A 256 0.15 -4.59 56.93
CA GLU A 256 1.01 -5.67 57.39
C GLU A 256 1.80 -6.26 56.21
N LEU A 257 1.15 -6.46 55.07
CA LEU A 257 1.77 -6.98 53.87
C LEU A 257 2.78 -5.99 53.25
N MET A 258 2.51 -4.69 53.29
CA MET A 258 3.49 -3.64 52.96
C MET A 258 4.73 -3.70 53.87
N GLY A 259 4.56 -4.02 55.15
CA GLY A 259 5.68 -4.20 56.09
C GLY A 259 6.58 -5.40 55.75
N SER A 260 6.02 -6.46 55.14
CA SER A 260 6.79 -7.63 54.68
C SER A 260 7.38 -7.48 53.27
N MET A 261 7.12 -6.37 52.58
CA MET A 261 7.67 -6.04 51.27
C MET A 261 8.67 -4.90 51.36
N THR A 262 9.75 -4.95 50.57
CA THR A 262 10.72 -3.86 50.50
C THR A 262 10.34 -2.89 49.38
N SER A 263 10.27 -1.59 49.67
CA SER A 263 10.11 -0.57 48.64
C SER A 263 11.35 -0.53 47.74
N THR A 264 11.13 -0.63 46.44
CA THR A 264 12.19 -0.54 45.41
C THR A 264 12.48 0.92 45.01
N GLU A 265 11.62 1.86 45.42
CA GLU A 265 11.73 3.28 45.05
C GLU A 265 12.95 3.95 45.71
N SER A 266 13.37 3.45 46.89
CA SER A 266 14.61 3.84 47.58
C SER A 266 15.90 3.33 46.92
N GLN A 267 15.82 2.38 45.98
CA GLN A 267 16.97 1.80 45.28
C GLN A 267 17.12 2.29 43.82
N LEU A 268 16.28 3.22 43.38
CA LEU A 268 16.22 3.64 41.98
C LEU A 268 17.44 4.43 41.46
N GLY A 269 18.44 4.70 42.30
CA GLY A 269 19.75 5.21 41.90
C GLY A 269 20.86 4.16 41.79
N SER A 270 20.66 2.93 42.30
CA SER A 270 21.69 1.89 42.32
C SER A 270 21.05 0.51 42.34
N SER A 271 20.92 -0.15 41.19
CA SER A 271 20.39 -1.53 41.11
C SER A 271 21.34 -2.60 41.69
N VAL A 272 22.28 -2.18 42.53
CA VAL A 272 23.15 -3.00 43.34
C VAL A 272 23.38 -2.23 44.64
N THR A 273 23.03 -2.80 45.78
CA THR A 273 23.43 -2.23 47.07
C THR A 273 24.95 -2.23 47.14
N ALA A 274 25.56 -1.12 47.58
CA ALA A 274 27.02 -0.99 47.67
C ALA A 274 27.66 -2.15 48.46
N SER A 275 26.95 -2.71 49.45
CA SER A 275 27.34 -3.91 50.19
C SER A 275 27.43 -5.17 49.31
N LYS A 276 26.53 -5.36 48.34
CA LYS A 276 26.52 -6.50 47.43
C LYS A 276 27.57 -6.39 46.33
N VAL A 277 27.88 -5.16 45.88
CA VAL A 277 29.05 -4.89 45.03
C VAL A 277 30.32 -5.14 45.82
N GLY A 278 30.40 -4.62 47.05
CA GLY A 278 31.52 -4.83 47.95
C GLY A 278 31.83 -6.31 48.18
N SER A 279 30.81 -7.14 48.44
CA SER A 279 31.01 -8.59 48.59
C SER A 279 31.48 -9.26 47.30
N MET A 280 30.96 -8.86 46.13
CA MET A 280 31.34 -9.44 44.86
C MET A 280 32.78 -9.08 44.46
N VAL A 281 33.17 -7.80 44.62
CA VAL A 281 34.53 -7.33 44.38
C VAL A 281 35.50 -7.95 45.39
N PHE A 282 35.09 -8.14 46.65
CA PHE A 282 35.91 -8.82 47.66
C PHE A 282 36.18 -10.28 47.30
N MET A 283 35.16 -11.05 46.89
CA MET A 283 35.35 -12.45 46.47
C MET A 283 36.29 -12.57 45.26
N GLN A 284 36.13 -11.70 44.26
CA GLN A 284 37.01 -11.71 43.09
C GLN A 284 38.43 -11.20 43.42
N SER A 285 38.57 -10.32 44.41
CA SER A 285 39.89 -9.85 44.84
C SER A 285 40.73 -10.97 45.45
N GLU A 286 40.15 -11.94 46.15
CA GLU A 286 40.90 -13.09 46.68
C GLU A 286 41.35 -14.04 45.57
N GLU A 287 40.50 -14.27 44.56
CA GLU A 287 40.84 -15.08 43.38
C GLU A 287 41.97 -14.44 42.56
N ILE A 288 41.90 -13.11 42.35
CA ILE A 288 42.96 -12.36 41.66
C ILE A 288 44.28 -12.43 42.43
N LYS A 289 44.25 -12.34 43.76
CA LYS A 289 45.46 -12.49 44.58
C LYS A 289 46.08 -13.88 44.42
N LYS A 290 45.29 -14.96 44.55
CA LYS A 290 45.77 -16.33 44.36
C LYS A 290 46.35 -16.56 42.96
N ALA A 291 45.69 -16.06 41.92
CA ALA A 291 46.19 -16.16 40.54
C ALA A 291 47.49 -15.37 40.33
N SER A 292 47.63 -14.21 40.99
CA SER A 292 48.86 -13.40 40.93
C SER A 292 50.03 -14.10 41.64
N GLU A 293 49.79 -14.72 42.79
CA GLU A 293 50.79 -15.49 43.53
C GLU A 293 51.23 -16.73 42.73
N GLU A 294 50.30 -17.45 42.13
CA GLU A 294 50.60 -18.59 41.26
C GLU A 294 51.40 -18.18 40.01
N TYR A 295 51.10 -17.02 39.42
CA TYR A 295 51.86 -16.48 38.30
C TYR A 295 53.30 -16.12 38.71
N VAL A 296 53.47 -15.45 39.86
CA VAL A 296 54.80 -15.13 40.41
C VAL A 296 55.60 -16.40 40.69
N GLN A 297 54.96 -17.44 41.26
CA GLN A 297 55.59 -18.74 41.50
C GLN A 297 56.09 -19.37 40.19
N LYS A 298 55.23 -19.44 39.16
CA LYS A 298 55.59 -20.01 37.85
C LYS A 298 56.71 -19.25 37.14
N VAL A 299 56.71 -17.92 37.21
CA VAL A 299 57.79 -17.10 36.66
C VAL A 299 59.10 -17.36 37.39
N SER A 300 59.05 -17.52 38.71
CA SER A 300 60.23 -17.86 39.52
C SER A 300 60.77 -19.25 39.16
N ASP A 301 59.89 -20.25 39.02
CA ASP A 301 60.27 -21.63 38.67
C ASP A 301 60.84 -21.72 37.23
N CYS A 302 60.38 -20.89 36.30
CA CYS A 302 60.96 -20.76 34.96
C CYS A 302 62.29 -20.00 34.93
N ALA A 303 62.62 -19.20 35.94
CA ALA A 303 63.88 -18.45 36.01
C ALA A 303 65.03 -19.25 36.66
N TYR A 304 64.72 -20.36 37.34
CA TYR A 304 65.69 -21.24 38.02
C TYR A 304 65.92 -22.60 37.32
N ASN A 305 65.32 -22.82 36.14
CA ASN A 305 65.64 -23.93 35.22
C ASN A 305 66.31 -23.40 33.95
#